data_AF-A0A0C2WBY4-F1
#
_entry.id   AF-A0A0C2WBY4-F1
#
_cell.length_a   1.000
_cell.length_b   1.000
_cell.length_c   1.000
_cell.angle_alpha   90.00
_cell.angle_beta   90.00
_cell.angle_gamma   90.00
#
_symmetry.space_group_name_H-M   'P 1'
#
loop_
_entity.id
_entity.type
_entity.pdbx_description
1 polymer ?
#
loop_
_entity_poly.entity_id
_entity_poly.type
_entity_poly.pdbx_seq_one_letter_code
_entity_poly.pdbx_strand_id
1 'polypeptide(L)'
;MIDKLEALLTEFPGPANRTRCFAHIINLIAKSVIRQFDVPKAREGETIDEAMTELRALAGDIDVEEMLARAANSNEGEDEEDEHEHDDEDGVEGWVDERQEMSEVEVMELDADVQPVRMMLVKLHKTVFAIKNSSTLILPKWFSTLEDLKLSHRMMPRDVTTRWNSTYDMLVFAVTYREALDVITADREMKL
;
A
#
# COMPACT_ATOMS: atom_id res chain seq x y z
N MET A 1 13.28 -34.81 -3.36
CA MET A 1 12.83 -34.04 -4.55
C MET A 1 13.68 -32.79 -4.69
N ILE A 2 13.79 -31.98 -3.63
CA ILE A 2 14.69 -30.82 -3.52
C ILE A 2 16.16 -31.20 -3.75
N ASP A 3 16.64 -32.28 -3.13
CA ASP A 3 18.03 -32.76 -3.31
C ASP A 3 18.32 -33.23 -4.74
N LYS A 4 17.28 -33.62 -5.48
CA LYS A 4 17.40 -33.96 -6.91
C LYS A 4 17.43 -32.70 -7.79
N LEU A 5 16.69 -31.65 -7.41
CA LEU A 5 16.70 -30.37 -8.11
C LEU A 5 18.04 -29.66 -7.97
N GLU A 6 18.68 -29.76 -6.80
CA GLU A 6 20.05 -29.25 -6.56
C GLU A 6 21.08 -29.91 -7.49
N ALA A 7 20.93 -31.19 -7.78
CA ALA A 7 21.80 -31.91 -8.71
C ALA A 7 21.51 -31.59 -10.20
N LEU A 8 20.31 -31.10 -10.52
CA LEU A 8 19.84 -30.90 -11.90
C LEU A 8 19.89 -29.43 -12.36
N LEU A 9 19.81 -28.48 -11.44
CA LEU A 9 19.78 -27.05 -11.72
C LEU A 9 20.95 -26.37 -11.00
N THR A 10 21.93 -25.90 -11.77
CA THR A 10 23.12 -25.21 -11.23
C THR A 10 22.78 -23.92 -10.48
N GLU A 11 21.63 -23.31 -10.78
CA GLU A 11 21.13 -22.09 -10.14
C GLU A 11 20.29 -22.36 -8.88
N PHE A 12 20.05 -23.63 -8.54
CA PHE A 12 19.32 -24.04 -7.35
C PHE A 12 20.25 -24.73 -6.34
N PRO A 13 21.02 -23.98 -5.52
CA PRO A 13 22.00 -24.50 -4.57
C PRO A 13 21.38 -25.16 -3.32
N GLY A 14 20.21 -25.80 -3.46
CA GLY A 14 19.66 -26.67 -2.43
C GLY A 14 18.64 -26.01 -1.47
N PRO A 15 18.49 -26.54 -0.24
CA PRO A 15 17.35 -26.27 0.65
C PRO A 15 17.15 -24.79 1.05
N ALA A 16 18.20 -23.97 1.12
CA ALA A 16 18.09 -22.56 1.49
C ALA A 16 17.33 -21.74 0.42
N ASN A 17 17.50 -22.05 -0.86
CA ASN A 17 16.77 -21.40 -1.94
C ASN A 17 15.31 -21.85 -2.00
N ARG A 18 14.97 -23.05 -1.53
CA ARG A 18 13.56 -23.48 -1.38
C ARG A 18 12.77 -22.54 -0.48
N THR A 19 13.32 -22.13 0.66
CA THR A 19 12.64 -21.21 1.58
C THR A 19 12.43 -19.85 0.91
N ARG A 20 13.41 -19.37 0.14
CA ARG A 20 13.29 -18.12 -0.64
C ARG A 20 12.24 -18.23 -1.73
N CYS A 21 12.23 -19.30 -2.53
CA CYS A 21 11.21 -19.54 -3.54
C CYS A 21 9.81 -19.60 -2.92
N PHE A 22 9.65 -20.25 -1.76
CA PHE A 22 8.37 -20.31 -1.07
C PHE A 22 7.90 -18.94 -0.58
N ALA A 23 8.79 -18.17 0.07
CA ALA A 23 8.49 -16.80 0.50
C ALA A 23 8.15 -15.89 -0.69
N HIS A 24 8.88 -16.02 -1.80
CA HIS A 24 8.62 -15.29 -3.03
C HIS A 24 7.25 -15.64 -3.63
N ILE A 25 6.88 -16.93 -3.72
CA ILE A 25 5.56 -17.35 -4.19
C ILE A 25 4.44 -16.79 -3.30
N ILE A 26 4.61 -16.79 -1.98
CA ILE A 26 3.64 -16.18 -1.06
C ILE A 26 3.51 -14.69 -1.35
N ASN A 27 4.62 -13.98 -1.55
CA ASN A 27 4.62 -12.56 -1.90
C ASN A 27 3.86 -12.32 -3.23
N LEU A 28 4.08 -13.15 -4.24
CA LEU A 28 3.37 -13.06 -5.52
C LEU A 28 1.86 -13.30 -5.35
N ILE A 29 1.46 -14.32 -4.59
CA ILE A 29 0.04 -14.60 -4.31
C ILE A 29 -0.61 -13.42 -3.57
N ALA A 30 0.05 -12.89 -2.53
CA ALA A 30 -0.45 -11.75 -1.80
C ALA A 30 -0.62 -10.52 -2.70
N LYS A 31 0.38 -10.21 -3.53
CA LYS A 31 0.30 -9.14 -4.53
C LYS A 31 -0.87 -9.34 -5.49
N SER A 32 -1.05 -10.54 -6.03
CA SER A 32 -2.14 -10.86 -6.95
C SER A 32 -3.52 -10.66 -6.32
N VAL A 33 -3.73 -11.12 -5.08
CA VAL A 33 -5.01 -10.94 -4.35
C VAL A 33 -5.27 -9.49 -3.98
N ILE A 34 -4.23 -8.74 -3.61
CA ILE A 34 -4.36 -7.34 -3.18
C ILE A 34 -4.59 -6.42 -4.39
N ARG A 35 -4.05 -6.76 -5.57
CA ARG A 35 -4.12 -5.95 -6.79
C ARG A 35 -5.53 -5.52 -7.21
N GLN A 36 -6.55 -6.31 -6.90
CA GLN A 36 -7.94 -5.92 -7.19
C GLN A 36 -8.38 -4.68 -6.41
N PHE A 37 -7.70 -4.33 -5.31
CA PHE A 37 -7.93 -3.15 -4.49
C PHE A 37 -7.03 -1.96 -4.87
N ASP A 38 -6.15 -2.12 -5.85
CA ASP A 38 -5.38 -1.00 -6.39
C ASP A 38 -6.28 -0.05 -7.19
N VAL A 39 -5.85 1.21 -7.32
CA VAL A 39 -6.56 2.21 -8.12
C VAL A 39 -6.45 1.85 -9.60
N PRO A 40 -7.56 1.59 -10.31
CA PRO A 40 -7.50 1.20 -11.72
C PRO A 40 -6.92 2.32 -12.59
N LYS A 41 -5.99 1.96 -13.47
CA LYS A 41 -5.54 2.83 -14.56
C LYS A 41 -6.74 3.21 -15.44
N ALA A 42 -6.80 4.46 -15.90
CA ALA A 42 -7.89 4.93 -16.74
C ALA A 42 -7.96 4.14 -18.05
N ARG A 43 -9.15 3.61 -18.38
CA ARG A 43 -9.43 2.99 -19.68
C ARG A 43 -10.04 4.03 -20.62
N GLU A 44 -9.63 4.03 -21.90
CA GLU A 44 -10.22 4.93 -22.90
C GLU A 44 -11.73 4.68 -23.04
N GLY A 45 -12.53 5.74 -22.86
CA GLY A 45 -13.99 5.68 -23.01
C GLY A 45 -14.76 5.19 -21.78
N GLU A 46 -14.10 4.94 -20.66
CA GLU A 46 -14.74 4.53 -19.41
C GLU A 46 -15.66 5.64 -18.84
N THR A 47 -16.91 5.30 -18.54
CA THR A 47 -17.78 6.15 -17.73
C THR A 47 -17.36 6.00 -16.29
N ILE A 48 -16.59 6.97 -15.80
CA ILE A 48 -16.04 6.98 -14.45
C ILE A 48 -17.08 7.63 -13.53
N ASP A 49 -17.49 6.92 -12.49
CA ASP A 49 -18.34 7.50 -11.46
C ASP A 49 -17.60 8.58 -10.65
N GLU A 50 -18.33 9.50 -10.03
CA GLU A 50 -17.78 10.61 -9.23
C GLU A 50 -16.79 10.09 -8.18
N ALA A 51 -17.12 8.99 -7.52
CA ALA A 51 -16.29 8.43 -6.46
C ALA A 51 -14.99 7.78 -6.98
N MET A 52 -14.97 7.27 -8.22
CA MET A 52 -13.73 6.78 -8.85
C MET A 52 -12.87 7.95 -9.35
N THR A 53 -13.50 9.06 -9.75
CA THR A 53 -12.79 10.31 -10.06
C THR A 53 -12.12 10.89 -8.81
N GLU A 54 -12.83 10.96 -7.68
CA GLU A 54 -12.28 11.38 -6.39
C GLU A 54 -11.13 10.47 -5.95
N LEU A 55 -11.30 9.14 -6.09
CA LEU A 55 -10.26 8.17 -5.77
C LEU A 55 -8.97 8.41 -6.56
N ARG A 56 -9.09 8.63 -7.88
CA ARG A 56 -7.94 8.90 -8.76
C ARG A 56 -7.27 10.23 -8.44
N ALA A 57 -8.05 11.27 -8.15
CA ALA A 57 -7.51 12.57 -7.73
C ALA A 57 -6.73 12.43 -6.42
N LEU A 58 -7.31 11.75 -5.43
CA LEU A 58 -6.69 11.53 -4.12
C LEU A 58 -5.40 10.72 -4.23
N ALA A 59 -5.38 9.67 -5.07
CA ALA A 59 -4.19 8.87 -5.31
C ALA A 59 -3.09 9.65 -6.03
N GLY A 60 -3.44 10.43 -7.07
CA GLY A 60 -2.46 11.26 -7.78
C GLY A 60 -1.83 12.34 -6.92
N ASP A 61 -2.59 12.93 -5.98
CA ASP A 61 -2.03 13.88 -5.00
C ASP A 61 -0.97 13.21 -4.11
N ILE A 62 -1.18 11.95 -3.69
CA ILE A 62 -0.21 11.18 -2.87
C ILE A 62 1.08 10.96 -3.65
N ASP A 63 0.99 10.51 -4.90
CA ASP A 63 2.18 10.23 -5.73
C ASP A 63 3.05 11.50 -5.88
N VAL A 64 2.40 12.65 -6.12
CA VAL A 64 3.09 13.95 -6.23
C VAL A 64 3.71 14.38 -4.89
N GLU A 65 2.97 14.28 -3.79
CA GLU A 65 3.46 14.61 -2.46
C GLU A 65 4.67 13.74 -2.07
N GLU A 66 4.62 12.44 -2.38
CA GLU A 66 5.70 11.51 -2.10
C GLU A 66 6.94 11.80 -2.95
N MET A 67 6.77 12.04 -4.25
CA MET A 67 7.87 12.47 -5.11
C MET A 67 8.54 13.75 -4.57
N LEU A 68 7.76 14.72 -4.11
CA LEU A 68 8.28 15.96 -3.54
C LEU A 68 8.99 15.73 -2.20
N ALA A 69 8.45 14.88 -1.32
CA ALA A 69 9.07 14.54 -0.05
C ALA A 69 10.42 13.84 -0.25
N ARG A 70 10.51 12.90 -1.21
CA ARG A 70 11.78 12.26 -1.60
C ARG A 70 12.79 13.25 -2.16
N ALA A 71 12.35 14.20 -2.98
CA ALA A 71 13.22 15.26 -3.51
C ALA A 71 13.71 16.23 -2.42
N ALA A 72 12.91 16.47 -1.38
CA ALA A 72 13.30 17.31 -0.24
C ALA A 72 14.29 16.61 0.70
N ASN A 73 14.11 15.30 0.93
CA ASN A 73 14.95 14.51 1.84
C ASN A 73 16.29 14.06 1.22
N SER A 74 16.44 14.10 -0.11
CA SER A 74 17.70 13.73 -0.78
C SER A 74 18.86 14.72 -0.52
N ASN A 75 18.64 15.78 0.26
CA ASN A 75 19.66 16.76 0.65
C ASN A 75 20.10 16.65 2.13
N GLU A 76 19.48 15.78 2.93
CA GLU A 76 19.89 15.50 4.32
C GLU A 76 20.09 13.99 4.48
N GLY A 77 21.35 13.57 4.58
CA GLY A 77 21.73 12.17 4.64
C GLY A 77 21.18 11.43 5.86
N GLU A 78 21.04 10.11 5.68
CA GLU A 78 20.73 9.06 6.66
C GLU A 78 19.24 8.89 7.01
N ASP A 79 18.50 8.23 6.10
CA ASP A 79 17.61 7.12 6.45
C ASP A 79 17.50 6.15 5.27
N GLU A 80 18.22 5.03 5.36
CA GLU A 80 18.21 3.91 4.42
C GLU A 80 16.92 3.08 4.57
N GLU A 81 15.74 3.62 4.26
CA GLU A 81 14.52 2.83 4.01
C GLU A 81 13.61 3.45 2.91
N ASP A 82 14.14 4.33 2.05
CA ASP A 82 13.46 4.65 0.79
C ASP A 82 13.85 3.59 -0.25
N GLU A 83 13.30 2.38 -0.08
CA GLU A 83 13.28 1.39 -1.15
C GLU A 83 12.62 2.06 -2.35
N HIS A 84 13.40 2.22 -3.42
CA HIS A 84 12.93 2.61 -4.74
C HIS A 84 11.54 2.00 -4.99
N GLU A 85 10.51 2.83 -5.06
CA GLU A 85 9.31 2.50 -5.81
C GLU A 85 9.76 2.39 -7.28
N HIS A 86 10.24 1.20 -7.61
CA HIS A 86 10.19 0.76 -8.97
C HIS A 86 8.71 0.74 -9.30
N ASP A 87 8.32 1.60 -10.24
CA ASP A 87 7.08 1.45 -10.98
C ASP A 87 7.08 -0.02 -11.43
N ASP A 88 6.22 -0.84 -10.81
CA ASP A 88 6.06 -2.27 -11.09
C ASP A 88 5.45 -2.38 -12.51
N GLU A 89 6.22 -1.98 -13.54
CA GLU A 89 5.92 -2.27 -14.95
C GLU A 89 6.07 -3.77 -15.25
N ASP A 90 6.74 -4.52 -14.37
CA ASP A 90 6.77 -5.98 -14.46
C ASP A 90 5.56 -6.54 -13.72
N GLY A 91 4.46 -6.69 -14.47
CA GLY A 91 3.31 -7.45 -14.03
C GLY A 91 3.73 -8.79 -13.44
N VAL A 92 3.67 -8.88 -12.10
CA VAL A 92 3.80 -10.06 -11.24
C VAL A 92 4.28 -11.27 -12.04
N GLU A 93 5.60 -11.39 -12.29
CA GLU A 93 6.25 -12.41 -13.16
C GLU A 93 5.33 -13.56 -13.64
N GLY A 94 4.58 -13.34 -14.74
CA GLY A 94 3.78 -14.38 -15.39
C GLY A 94 2.49 -14.84 -14.68
N TRP A 95 2.04 -14.15 -13.64
CA TRP A 95 0.72 -14.38 -13.02
C TRP A 95 -0.37 -13.64 -13.78
N VAL A 96 -1.48 -14.35 -14.00
CA VAL A 96 -2.65 -13.82 -14.70
C VAL A 96 -3.39 -12.85 -13.78
N ASP A 97 -3.59 -11.62 -14.26
CA ASP A 97 -4.54 -10.70 -13.65
C ASP A 97 -5.95 -11.18 -14.03
N GLU A 98 -6.66 -11.81 -13.09
CA GLU A 98 -7.98 -12.40 -13.32
C GLU A 98 -8.99 -11.37 -13.87
N ARG A 99 -8.77 -10.07 -13.61
CA ARG A 99 -9.60 -8.99 -14.16
C ARG A 99 -9.48 -8.85 -15.68
N GLN A 100 -8.40 -9.34 -16.29
CA GLN A 100 -8.23 -9.32 -17.75
C GLN A 100 -9.07 -10.39 -18.45
N GLU A 101 -9.44 -11.45 -17.75
CA GLU A 101 -10.25 -12.55 -18.29
C GLU A 101 -11.76 -12.35 -18.02
N MET A 102 -12.13 -11.43 -17.13
CA MET A 102 -13.52 -11.09 -16.83
C MET A 102 -14.20 -10.32 -17.96
N SER A 103 -15.50 -10.53 -18.10
CA SER A 103 -16.35 -9.71 -18.96
C SER A 103 -16.49 -8.28 -18.42
N GLU A 104 -16.88 -7.33 -19.29
CA GLU A 104 -17.10 -5.93 -18.89
C GLU A 104 -18.13 -5.81 -17.75
N VAL A 105 -19.16 -6.65 -17.76
CA VAL A 105 -20.20 -6.67 -16.72
C VAL A 105 -19.63 -7.14 -15.39
N GLU A 106 -18.85 -8.23 -15.37
CA GLU A 106 -18.21 -8.75 -14.15
C GLU A 106 -17.19 -7.76 -13.58
N VAL A 107 -16.44 -7.06 -14.44
CA VAL A 107 -15.51 -6.00 -14.01
C VAL A 107 -16.26 -4.85 -13.34
N MET A 108 -17.39 -4.41 -13.91
CA MET A 108 -18.19 -3.32 -13.34
C MET A 108 -18.79 -3.70 -11.98
N GLU A 109 -19.33 -4.92 -11.84
CA GLU A 109 -19.85 -5.42 -10.57
C GLU A 109 -18.74 -5.50 -9.52
N LEU A 110 -17.59 -6.08 -9.88
CA LEU A 110 -16.44 -6.16 -8.98
C LEU A 110 -15.96 -4.76 -8.59
N ASP A 111 -15.87 -3.83 -9.53
CA ASP A 111 -15.45 -2.46 -9.24
C ASP A 111 -16.39 -1.76 -8.27
N ALA A 112 -17.71 -1.92 -8.41
CA ALA A 112 -18.67 -1.40 -7.45
C ALA A 112 -18.47 -1.98 -6.05
N ASP A 113 -18.22 -3.30 -5.95
CA ASP A 113 -18.05 -3.99 -4.68
C ASP A 113 -16.74 -3.61 -3.96
N VAL A 114 -15.63 -3.47 -4.70
CA VAL A 114 -14.32 -3.15 -4.10
C VAL A 114 -14.10 -1.66 -3.89
N GLN A 115 -14.86 -0.78 -4.56
CA GLN A 115 -14.66 0.67 -4.51
C GLN A 115 -14.61 1.27 -3.09
N PRO A 116 -15.43 0.85 -2.11
CA PRO A 116 -15.32 1.32 -0.73
C PRO A 116 -14.00 0.95 -0.07
N VAL A 117 -13.48 -0.26 -0.37
CA VAL A 117 -12.21 -0.76 0.17
C VAL A 117 -11.04 0.02 -0.44
N ARG A 118 -11.06 0.27 -1.76
CA ARG A 118 -10.05 1.09 -2.43
C ARG A 118 -9.96 2.49 -1.82
N MET A 119 -11.12 3.12 -1.63
CA MET A 119 -11.20 4.47 -1.05
C MET A 119 -10.65 4.50 0.38
N MET A 120 -10.97 3.49 1.18
CA MET A 120 -10.46 3.37 2.54
C MET A 120 -8.94 3.20 2.56
N LEU A 121 -8.38 2.34 1.69
CA LEU A 121 -6.93 2.12 1.61
C LEU A 121 -6.18 3.41 1.23
N VAL A 122 -6.64 4.12 0.18
CA VAL A 122 -6.02 5.39 -0.24
C VAL A 122 -6.06 6.43 0.88
N LYS A 123 -7.18 6.55 1.60
CA LYS A 123 -7.30 7.47 2.74
C LYS A 123 -6.37 7.09 3.90
N LEU A 124 -6.21 5.81 4.20
CA LEU A 124 -5.25 5.36 5.20
C LEU A 124 -3.82 5.68 4.77
N HIS A 125 -3.46 5.44 3.51
CA HIS A 125 -2.12 5.74 2.99
C HIS A 125 -1.80 7.23 3.13
N LYS A 126 -2.75 8.09 2.72
CA LYS A 126 -2.61 9.54 2.88
C LYS A 126 -2.45 9.95 4.34
N THR A 127 -3.23 9.34 5.23
CA THR A 127 -3.15 9.64 6.67
C THR A 127 -1.79 9.24 7.25
N VAL A 128 -1.28 8.04 6.92
CA VAL A 128 0.07 7.60 7.33
C VAL A 128 1.13 8.57 6.83
N PHE A 129 1.06 8.90 5.54
CA PHE A 129 2.01 9.79 4.89
C PHE A 129 2.04 11.16 5.57
N ALA A 130 0.86 11.76 5.80
CA ALA A 130 0.74 13.05 6.45
C ALA A 130 1.21 13.03 7.91
N ILE A 131 0.90 11.98 8.68
CA ILE A 131 1.43 11.81 10.05
C ILE A 131 2.95 11.71 10.03
N LYS A 132 3.54 10.93 9.11
CA LYS A 132 4.99 10.71 9.06
C LYS A 132 5.76 11.96 8.62
N ASN A 133 5.25 12.69 7.63
CA ASN A 133 5.97 13.79 7.00
C ASN A 133 5.67 15.17 7.60
N SER A 134 4.58 15.34 8.35
CA SER A 134 4.28 16.61 9.05
C SER A 134 4.83 16.58 10.48
N SER A 135 6.15 16.67 10.58
CA SER A 135 6.91 16.57 11.84
C SER A 135 6.57 17.68 12.86
N THR A 136 6.03 18.81 12.40
CA THR A 136 5.77 19.99 13.24
C THR A 136 4.32 20.18 13.63
N LEU A 137 3.36 19.55 12.95
CA LEU A 137 1.93 19.76 13.18
C LEU A 137 1.18 18.45 13.44
N ILE A 138 1.14 17.55 12.44
CA ILE A 138 0.30 16.34 12.52
C ILE A 138 0.97 15.29 13.42
N LEU A 139 2.29 15.10 13.32
CA LEU A 139 3.00 14.13 14.16
C LEU A 139 2.90 14.43 15.67
N PRO A 140 3.13 15.68 16.14
CA PRO A 140 2.92 16.01 17.54
C PRO A 140 1.46 15.84 17.98
N LYS A 141 0.50 16.24 17.12
CA LYS A 141 -0.93 16.08 17.40
C LYS A 141 -1.34 14.61 17.52
N TRP A 142 -0.82 13.75 16.64
CA TRP A 142 -1.01 12.31 16.70
C TRP A 142 -0.59 11.77 18.07
N PHE A 143 0.63 12.07 18.51
CA PHE A 143 1.11 11.59 19.80
C PHE A 143 0.35 12.16 20.99
N SER A 144 -0.05 13.44 20.96
CA SER A 144 -0.94 14.02 21.97
C SER A 144 -2.28 13.28 22.03
N THR A 145 -2.86 12.94 20.87
CA THR A 145 -4.12 12.20 20.79
C THR A 145 -3.98 10.80 21.37
N LEU A 146 -2.85 10.12 21.11
CA LEU A 146 -2.57 8.82 21.72
C LEU A 146 -2.45 8.89 23.24
N GLU A 147 -1.81 9.95 23.76
CA GLU A 147 -1.69 10.17 25.20
C GLU A 147 -3.06 10.43 25.85
N ASP A 148 -3.88 11.29 25.25
CA ASP A 148 -5.23 11.61 25.72
C ASP A 148 -6.14 10.37 25.77
N LEU A 149 -6.03 9.50 24.76
CA LEU A 149 -6.75 8.23 24.66
C LEU A 149 -6.09 7.09 25.45
N LYS A 150 -4.94 7.34 26.10
CA LYS A 150 -4.15 6.35 26.86
C LYS A 150 -3.75 5.12 26.03
N LEU A 151 -3.53 5.33 24.73
CA LEU A 151 -3.02 4.32 23.81
C LEU A 151 -1.49 4.29 23.85
N SER A 152 -0.89 3.16 23.45
CA SER A 152 0.57 3.09 23.40
C SER A 152 1.12 4.02 22.32
N HIS A 153 2.13 4.80 22.66
CA HIS A 153 2.80 5.73 21.76
C HIS A 153 3.51 4.95 20.64
N ARG A 154 2.87 4.87 19.46
CA ARG A 154 3.40 4.18 18.28
C ARG A 154 3.15 5.00 17.02
N MET A 155 4.11 4.91 16.09
CA MET A 155 3.95 5.42 14.74
C MET A 155 3.08 4.46 13.92
N MET A 156 2.25 5.00 13.05
CA MET A 156 1.42 4.20 12.15
C MET A 156 2.30 3.55 11.07
N PRO A 157 2.22 2.21 10.87
CA PRO A 157 2.95 1.54 9.80
C PRO A 157 2.52 2.04 8.43
N ARG A 158 3.47 2.10 7.49
CA ARG A 158 3.23 2.40 6.08
C ARG A 158 3.07 1.11 5.30
N ASP A 159 2.17 1.11 4.32
CA ASP A 159 2.11 0.08 3.29
C ASP A 159 3.36 0.16 2.39
N VAL A 160 3.92 -1.00 2.07
CA VAL A 160 5.17 -1.14 1.32
C VAL A 160 5.02 -2.29 0.33
N THR A 161 5.06 -1.96 -0.97
CA THR A 161 4.79 -2.89 -2.08
C THR A 161 5.72 -4.11 -2.10
N THR A 162 6.95 -3.97 -1.62
CA THR A 162 7.95 -5.06 -1.57
C THR A 162 7.73 -6.03 -0.40
N ARG A 163 6.91 -5.66 0.60
CA ARG A 163 6.65 -6.45 1.81
C ARG A 163 5.20 -6.97 1.82
N TRP A 164 5.01 -8.26 1.57
CA TRP A 164 3.69 -8.90 1.46
C TRP A 164 2.70 -8.69 2.62
N ASN A 165 3.17 -8.31 3.81
CA ASN A 165 2.36 -8.13 5.02
C ASN A 165 2.15 -6.67 5.42
N SER A 166 2.73 -5.70 4.71
CA SER A 166 2.69 -4.29 5.10
C SER A 166 1.28 -3.71 5.10
N THR A 167 0.48 -4.00 4.06
CA THR A 167 -0.95 -3.62 3.99
C THR A 167 -1.73 -4.21 5.16
N TYR A 168 -1.47 -5.48 5.49
CA TYR A 168 -2.11 -6.16 6.61
C TYR A 168 -1.75 -5.51 7.94
N ASP A 169 -0.48 -5.26 8.19
CA ASP A 169 0.00 -4.64 9.44
C ASP A 169 -0.55 -3.22 9.60
N MET A 170 -0.61 -2.44 8.52
CA MET A 170 -1.25 -1.12 8.50
C MET A 170 -2.75 -1.21 8.85
N LEU A 171 -3.48 -2.16 8.27
CA LEU A 171 -4.90 -2.36 8.55
C LEU A 171 -5.16 -2.81 9.99
N VAL A 172 -4.37 -3.74 10.51
CA VAL A 172 -4.45 -4.18 11.91
C VAL A 172 -4.19 -3.01 12.85
N PHE A 173 -3.20 -2.18 12.54
CA PHE A 173 -2.93 -0.96 13.30
C PHE A 173 -4.11 0.00 13.21
N ALA A 174 -4.62 0.29 12.01
CA ALA A 174 -5.72 1.22 11.80
C ALA A 174 -6.98 0.82 12.58
N VAL A 175 -7.30 -0.48 12.62
CA VAL A 175 -8.41 -1.00 13.43
C VAL A 175 -8.14 -0.85 14.93
N THR A 176 -6.91 -1.12 15.37
CA THR A 176 -6.51 -1.01 16.79
C THR A 176 -6.53 0.44 17.28
N TYR A 177 -6.15 1.39 16.43
CA TYR A 177 -6.03 2.83 16.73
C TYR A 177 -7.18 3.64 16.12
N ARG A 178 -8.29 3.00 15.79
CA ARG A 178 -9.41 3.62 15.07
C ARG A 178 -9.90 4.91 15.73
N GLU A 179 -10.06 4.91 17.05
CA GLU A 179 -10.52 6.10 17.78
C GLU A 179 -9.56 7.29 17.62
N ALA A 180 -8.25 7.05 17.63
CA ALA A 180 -7.25 8.09 17.41
C ALA A 180 -7.27 8.61 15.96
N LEU A 181 -7.47 7.71 14.99
CA LEU A 181 -7.61 8.06 13.59
C LEU A 181 -8.88 8.89 13.33
N ASP A 182 -10.00 8.51 13.93
CA ASP A 182 -11.26 9.26 13.83
C ASP A 182 -11.10 10.68 14.42
N VAL A 183 -10.37 10.84 15.52
CA VAL A 183 -10.09 12.15 16.12
C VAL A 183 -9.20 13.02 15.23
N ILE A 184 -8.08 12.48 14.74
CA ILE A 184 -7.13 13.28 13.96
C ILE A 184 -7.70 13.67 12.58
N THR A 185 -8.47 12.78 11.95
CA THR A 185 -9.10 13.03 10.66
C THR A 185 -10.32 13.97 10.76
N ALA A 186 -10.98 14.04 11.93
CA ALA A 186 -12.05 15.00 12.16
C ALA A 186 -11.55 16.44 12.36
N ASP A 187 -10.26 16.62 12.70
CA ASP A 187 -9.66 17.92 12.94
C ASP A 187 -9.31 18.63 11.62
N ARG A 188 -10.15 19.60 11.24
CA ARG A 188 -10.00 20.37 9.99
C ARG A 188 -8.70 21.17 9.90
N GLU A 189 -8.05 21.44 11.04
CA GLU A 189 -6.75 22.13 11.04
C GLU A 189 -5.63 21.25 10.49
N MET A 190 -5.79 19.93 10.55
CA MET A 190 -4.80 18.95 10.10
C MET A 190 -4.77 18.80 8.57
N LYS A 191 -5.82 19.25 7.86
CA LYS A 191 -5.96 19.16 6.39
C LYS A 191 -5.66 17.75 5.81
N LEU A 192 -6.10 16.72 6.53
CA LEU A 192 -6.01 15.31 6.15
C LEU A 192 -7.05 14.93 5.11
#